data_AF-A0A254QA56-F1
#
_entry.id   AF-A0A254QA56-F1
#
_cell.length_a   1.000
_cell.length_b   1.000
_cell.length_c   1.000
_cell.angle_alpha   90.00
_cell.angle_beta   90.00
_cell.angle_gamma   90.00
#
_symmetry.space_group_name_H-M   'P 1'
#
loop_
_entity.id
_entity.type
_entity.pdbx_description
1 polymer ?
#
loop_
_entity_poly.entity_id
_entity_poly.type
_entity_poly.pdbx_seq_one_letter_code
_entity_poly.pdbx_strand_id
1 'polypeptide(L)'
;MKKPNFILATFVTAFCLHAQAGLIANYATLATKDLDQMNELVNEKIQESEQMHDEKYVPLKEALQAVFSRPDGTDDMIDKVVGPLRTKLDELDQWENVFTILVDEAVDALKNPKGVKPVVQNTYSIFLENFIAESKPYAKNGGFERKLLEKIRDAKIELTKEAKNERSLRGMKVGDSPSDLAKRVLDQNPVAAKDAPKADKKKKK
;
A
#
# COMPACT_ATOMS: atom_id res chain seq x y z
N MET A 1 -66.52 2.32 13.61
CA MET A 1 -65.60 3.33 14.19
C MET A 1 -64.22 2.74 14.31
N LYS A 2 -63.20 3.56 14.03
CA LYS A 2 -61.77 3.23 13.87
C LYS A 2 -61.09 2.89 15.20
N LYS A 3 -60.11 1.97 15.17
CA LYS A 3 -58.72 2.14 15.66
C LYS A 3 -57.91 0.83 15.49
N PRO A 4 -56.77 0.86 14.77
CA PRO A 4 -55.74 -0.17 14.85
C PRO A 4 -54.72 0.21 15.94
N ASN A 5 -54.27 -0.74 16.75
CA ASN A 5 -53.07 -0.54 17.59
C ASN A 5 -51.99 -1.49 17.12
N PHE A 6 -51.10 -0.88 16.35
CA PHE A 6 -49.91 -1.40 15.71
C PHE A 6 -48.72 -0.88 16.51
N ILE A 7 -48.08 -1.68 17.35
CA ILE A 7 -46.73 -1.38 17.85
C ILE A 7 -45.99 -2.72 18.00
N LEU A 8 -45.42 -3.21 16.91
CA LEU A 8 -44.28 -4.11 16.94
C LEU A 8 -43.04 -3.22 16.75
N ALA A 9 -42.43 -2.82 17.86
CA ALA A 9 -41.19 -2.06 17.84
C ALA A 9 -40.04 -3.04 17.58
N THR A 10 -39.76 -3.32 16.31
CA THR A 10 -38.54 -4.00 15.89
C THR A 10 -37.38 -3.01 16.05
N PHE A 11 -36.65 -3.15 17.16
CA PHE A 11 -35.38 -2.49 17.37
C PHE A 11 -34.36 -3.12 16.42
N VAL A 12 -34.29 -2.63 15.18
CA VAL A 12 -33.19 -2.93 14.27
C VAL A 12 -32.00 -2.11 14.77
N THR A 13 -31.20 -2.72 15.65
CA THR A 13 -29.84 -2.25 15.90
C THR A 13 -29.09 -2.36 14.58
N ALA A 14 -28.96 -1.22 13.90
CA ALA A 14 -28.02 -1.04 12.81
C ALA A 14 -26.62 -1.35 13.35
N PHE A 15 -26.16 -2.58 13.15
CA PHE A 15 -24.75 -2.90 13.12
C PHE A 15 -24.17 -2.12 11.94
N CYS A 16 -23.79 -0.88 12.18
CA CYS A 16 -22.82 -0.19 11.34
C CYS A 16 -21.50 -0.93 11.51
N LEU A 17 -21.35 -2.01 10.74
CA LEU A 17 -20.06 -2.55 10.35
C LEU A 17 -19.30 -1.37 9.74
N HIS A 18 -18.45 -0.75 10.55
CA HIS A 18 -17.43 0.13 10.03
C HIS A 18 -16.57 -0.77 9.15
N ALA A 19 -16.77 -0.70 7.83
CA ALA A 19 -15.82 -1.25 6.89
C ALA A 19 -14.45 -0.69 7.29
N GLN A 20 -13.63 -1.51 7.95
CA GLN A 20 -12.21 -1.26 7.98
C GLN A 20 -11.82 -1.30 6.51
N ALA A 21 -11.51 -0.13 5.94
CA ALA A 21 -10.78 -0.05 4.68
C ALA A 21 -9.71 -1.14 4.72
N GLY A 22 -9.71 -2.07 3.74
CA GLY A 22 -9.19 -3.46 3.79
C GLY A 22 -7.76 -3.67 4.30
N LEU A 23 -7.49 -3.20 5.51
CA LEU A 23 -6.28 -3.18 6.30
C LEU A 23 -6.51 -4.12 7.47
N ILE A 24 -5.72 -5.19 7.54
CA ILE A 24 -5.78 -6.11 8.69
C ILE A 24 -5.28 -5.45 9.98
N ALA A 25 -4.38 -4.46 9.88
CA ALA A 25 -3.91 -3.64 10.98
C ALA A 25 -3.46 -2.27 10.48
N ASN A 26 -3.51 -1.25 11.34
CA ASN A 26 -2.94 0.06 11.05
C ASN A 26 -1.46 0.11 11.46
N TYR A 27 -0.73 1.09 10.93
CA TYR A 27 0.70 1.22 11.17
C TYR A 27 1.09 1.30 12.66
N ALA A 28 0.23 1.87 13.52
CA ALA A 28 0.55 2.05 14.94
C ALA A 28 0.54 0.71 15.68
N THR A 29 -0.33 -0.21 15.30
CA THR A 29 -0.32 -1.60 15.79
C THR A 29 0.84 -2.38 15.19
N LEU A 30 1.16 -2.16 13.91
CA LEU A 30 2.26 -2.85 13.24
C LEU A 30 3.63 -2.42 13.77
N ALA A 31 3.79 -1.15 14.14
CA ALA A 31 5.03 -0.60 14.69
C ALA A 31 5.45 -1.24 16.03
N THR A 32 4.51 -1.85 16.76
CA THR A 32 4.82 -2.56 18.00
C THR A 32 5.15 -4.03 17.79
N LYS A 33 5.03 -4.54 16.56
CA LYS A 33 5.37 -5.92 16.24
C LYS A 33 6.87 -6.07 16.02
N ASP A 34 7.45 -7.03 16.75
CA ASP A 34 8.83 -7.47 16.54
C ASP A 34 8.95 -8.47 15.38
N LEU A 35 10.15 -8.98 15.16
CA LEU A 35 10.44 -9.90 14.05
C LEU A 35 9.65 -11.21 14.18
N ASP A 36 9.52 -11.75 15.37
CA ASP A 36 8.81 -13.02 15.60
C ASP A 36 7.32 -12.84 15.33
N GLN A 37 6.73 -11.74 15.83
CA GLN A 37 5.32 -11.41 15.62
C GLN A 37 4.99 -11.05 14.17
N MET A 38 5.93 -10.47 13.43
CA MET A 38 5.77 -10.22 11.99
C MET A 38 5.89 -11.52 11.18
N ASN A 39 6.83 -12.39 11.53
CA ASN A 39 6.94 -13.73 10.92
C ASN A 39 5.71 -14.58 11.19
N GLU A 40 5.17 -14.56 12.41
CA GLU A 40 3.94 -15.25 12.77
C GLU A 40 2.78 -14.77 11.90
N LEU A 41 2.56 -13.45 11.80
CA LEU A 41 1.53 -12.86 10.94
C LEU A 41 1.66 -13.30 9.48
N VAL A 42 2.88 -13.30 8.94
CA VAL A 42 3.16 -13.74 7.56
C VAL A 42 2.83 -15.22 7.38
N ASN A 43 3.28 -16.07 8.31
CA ASN A 43 3.08 -17.51 8.24
C ASN A 43 1.60 -17.90 8.39
N GLU A 44 0.87 -17.24 9.29
CA GLU A 44 -0.59 -17.43 9.44
C GLU A 44 -1.32 -17.16 8.12
N LYS A 45 -0.97 -16.06 7.44
CA LYS A 45 -1.61 -15.70 6.16
C LYS A 45 -1.19 -16.60 5.00
N ILE A 46 0.03 -17.13 5.01
CA ILE A 46 0.44 -18.17 4.05
C ILE A 46 -0.38 -19.45 4.27
N GLN A 47 -0.56 -19.88 5.52
CA GLN A 47 -1.38 -21.05 5.85
C GLN A 47 -2.84 -20.84 5.46
N GLU A 48 -3.39 -19.66 5.70
CA GLU A 48 -4.75 -19.29 5.26
C GLU A 48 -4.88 -19.40 3.74
N SER A 49 -3.93 -18.84 2.98
CA SER A 49 -3.86 -18.95 1.52
C SER A 49 -3.81 -20.41 1.03
N GLU A 50 -3.06 -21.27 1.70
CA GLU A 50 -2.93 -22.69 1.32
C GLU A 50 -4.23 -23.48 1.53
N GLN A 51 -5.07 -23.07 2.47
CA GLN A 51 -6.36 -23.68 2.76
C GLN A 51 -7.47 -23.24 1.79
N MET A 52 -7.27 -22.14 1.05
CA MET A 52 -8.26 -21.65 0.10
C MET A 52 -8.25 -22.46 -1.21
N HIS A 53 -9.42 -22.64 -1.81
CA HIS A 53 -9.53 -23.26 -3.13
C HIS A 53 -9.27 -22.25 -4.26
N ASP A 54 -9.89 -21.08 -4.16
CA ASP A 54 -9.76 -19.95 -5.09
C ASP A 54 -9.23 -18.72 -4.36
N GLU A 55 -8.81 -17.69 -5.10
CA GLU A 55 -8.38 -16.40 -4.54
C GLU A 55 -7.27 -16.51 -3.46
N LYS A 56 -6.40 -17.52 -3.57
CA LYS A 56 -5.27 -17.75 -2.66
C LYS A 56 -4.38 -16.52 -2.43
N TYR A 57 -4.35 -15.59 -3.38
CA TYR A 57 -3.58 -14.36 -3.27
C TYR A 57 -4.15 -13.37 -2.25
N VAL A 58 -5.41 -13.50 -1.81
CA VAL A 58 -6.07 -12.53 -0.93
C VAL A 58 -5.41 -12.47 0.46
N PRO A 59 -5.22 -13.59 1.19
CA PRO A 59 -4.47 -13.56 2.45
C PRO A 59 -3.02 -13.08 2.28
N LEU A 60 -2.38 -13.43 1.15
CA LEU A 60 -1.02 -12.99 0.85
C LEU A 60 -0.95 -11.47 0.61
N LYS A 61 -1.94 -10.90 -0.09
CA LYS A 61 -2.10 -9.45 -0.28
C LYS A 61 -2.23 -8.75 1.08
N GLU A 62 -3.06 -9.27 1.97
CA GLU A 62 -3.25 -8.72 3.32
C GLU A 62 -1.95 -8.71 4.13
N ALA A 63 -1.20 -9.83 4.11
CA ALA A 63 0.10 -9.93 4.76
C ALA A 63 1.11 -8.94 4.17
N LEU A 64 1.18 -8.84 2.84
CA LEU A 64 2.09 -7.94 2.15
C LEU A 64 1.78 -6.47 2.49
N GLN A 65 0.50 -6.11 2.49
CA GLN A 65 0.06 -4.78 2.89
C GLN A 65 0.48 -4.47 4.33
N ALA A 66 0.33 -5.43 5.27
CA ALA A 66 0.76 -5.24 6.65
C ALA A 66 2.28 -5.09 6.79
N VAL A 67 3.06 -5.92 6.10
CA VAL A 67 4.54 -5.83 6.07
C VAL A 67 4.97 -4.44 5.60
N PHE A 68 4.44 -3.99 4.46
CA PHE A 68 4.80 -2.68 3.91
C PHE A 68 4.17 -1.50 4.67
N SER A 69 3.12 -1.71 5.47
CA SER A 69 2.51 -0.66 6.29
C SER A 69 3.18 -0.47 7.65
N ARG A 70 4.12 -1.36 8.03
CA ARG A 70 4.95 -1.20 9.23
C ARG A 70 6.04 -0.16 8.95
N PRO A 71 6.24 0.86 9.79
CA PRO A 71 7.41 1.73 9.66
C PRO A 71 8.70 0.90 9.72
N ASP A 72 9.48 0.89 8.63
CA ASP A 72 10.65 -0.01 8.51
C ASP A 72 11.94 0.62 9.07
N GLY A 73 11.95 1.95 9.23
CA GLY A 73 12.93 2.67 10.02
C GLY A 73 14.39 2.26 9.79
N THR A 74 14.98 1.59 10.79
CA THR A 74 16.39 1.15 10.80
C THR A 74 16.53 -0.34 11.10
N ASP A 75 15.43 -1.10 11.15
CA ASP A 75 15.47 -2.51 11.51
C ASP A 75 15.31 -3.46 10.31
N ASP A 76 15.19 -2.93 9.09
CA ASP A 76 15.13 -3.67 7.83
C ASP A 76 14.16 -4.86 7.93
N MET A 77 12.98 -4.64 8.51
CA MET A 77 11.99 -5.67 8.77
C MET A 77 11.43 -6.23 7.46
N ILE A 78 11.15 -5.38 6.47
CA ILE A 78 10.65 -5.79 5.16
C ILE A 78 11.57 -6.84 4.54
N ASP A 79 12.88 -6.55 4.45
CA ASP A 79 13.90 -7.45 3.92
C ASP A 79 13.91 -8.82 4.61
N LYS A 80 13.66 -8.84 5.92
CA LYS A 80 13.68 -10.05 6.73
C LYS A 80 12.45 -10.92 6.56
N VAL A 81 11.27 -10.34 6.29
CA VAL A 81 9.99 -11.06 6.35
C VAL A 81 9.27 -11.19 5.00
N VAL A 82 9.64 -10.41 3.98
CA VAL A 82 8.93 -10.39 2.69
C VAL A 82 9.21 -11.62 1.83
N GLY A 83 10.36 -12.29 2.03
CA GLY A 83 10.82 -13.40 1.19
C GLY A 83 9.78 -14.51 0.98
N PRO A 84 9.20 -15.09 2.05
CA PRO A 84 8.15 -16.10 1.94
C PRO A 84 6.91 -15.63 1.16
N LEU A 85 6.47 -14.38 1.37
CA LEU A 85 5.33 -13.81 0.64
C LEU A 85 5.62 -13.66 -0.85
N ARG A 86 6.82 -13.19 -1.19
CA ARG A 86 7.25 -13.07 -2.57
C ARG A 86 7.21 -14.42 -3.27
N THR A 87 7.81 -15.45 -2.68
CA THR A 87 7.80 -16.81 -3.25
C THR A 87 6.37 -17.30 -3.50
N LYS A 88 5.47 -17.15 -2.52
CA LYS A 88 4.08 -17.62 -2.66
C LYS A 88 3.28 -16.82 -3.69
N LEU A 89 3.50 -15.52 -3.80
CA LEU A 89 2.83 -14.68 -4.80
C LEU A 89 3.40 -14.92 -6.20
N ASP A 90 4.69 -15.16 -6.34
CA ASP A 90 5.32 -15.53 -7.61
C ASP A 90 4.82 -16.90 -8.10
N GLU A 91 4.66 -17.89 -7.21
CA GLU A 91 4.06 -19.20 -7.52
C GLU A 91 2.62 -19.10 -8.08
N LEU A 92 1.91 -18.01 -7.75
CA LEU A 92 0.56 -17.74 -8.22
C LEU A 92 0.52 -16.76 -9.41
N ASP A 93 1.67 -16.29 -9.89
CA ASP A 93 1.79 -15.18 -10.87
C ASP A 93 1.05 -13.91 -10.43
N GLN A 94 1.00 -13.64 -9.11
CA GLN A 94 0.24 -12.53 -8.52
C GLN A 94 1.08 -11.39 -7.94
N TRP A 95 2.41 -11.50 -7.90
CA TRP A 95 3.28 -10.50 -7.27
C TRP A 95 3.04 -9.08 -7.79
N GLU A 96 3.15 -8.89 -9.11
CA GLU A 96 2.95 -7.56 -9.73
C GLU A 96 1.50 -7.07 -9.59
N ASN A 97 0.54 -7.98 -9.75
CA ASN A 97 -0.89 -7.66 -9.66
C ASN A 97 -1.26 -7.19 -8.25
N VAL A 98 -0.79 -7.90 -7.22
CA VAL A 98 -1.03 -7.55 -5.82
C VAL A 98 -0.45 -6.19 -5.47
N PHE A 99 0.77 -5.87 -5.88
CA PHE A 99 1.30 -4.51 -5.68
C PHE A 99 0.51 -3.46 -6.43
N THR A 100 0.07 -3.75 -7.65
CA THR A 100 -0.76 -2.83 -8.43
C THR A 100 -2.05 -2.51 -7.68
N ILE A 101 -2.75 -3.54 -7.19
CA ILE A 101 -3.98 -3.40 -6.38
C ILE A 101 -3.70 -2.58 -5.12
N LEU A 102 -2.66 -2.91 -4.36
CA LEU A 102 -2.36 -2.23 -3.09
C LEU A 102 -1.94 -0.77 -3.28
N VAL A 103 -1.17 -0.47 -4.33
CA VAL A 103 -0.81 0.91 -4.69
C VAL A 103 -2.05 1.68 -5.12
N ASP A 104 -2.95 1.07 -5.90
CA ASP A 104 -4.21 1.70 -6.30
C ASP A 104 -5.12 2.00 -5.10
N GLU A 105 -5.32 1.01 -4.22
CA GLU A 105 -6.07 1.18 -2.97
C GLU A 105 -5.51 2.34 -2.12
N ALA A 106 -4.18 2.39 -1.95
CA ALA A 106 -3.52 3.43 -1.18
C ALA A 106 -3.62 4.81 -1.83
N VAL A 107 -3.39 4.90 -3.15
CA VAL A 107 -3.49 6.15 -3.91
C VAL A 107 -4.92 6.69 -3.86
N ASP A 108 -5.93 5.84 -4.05
CA ASP A 108 -7.33 6.25 -4.05
C ASP A 108 -7.79 6.76 -2.68
N ALA A 109 -7.38 6.08 -1.61
CA ALA A 109 -7.65 6.51 -0.24
C ALA A 109 -6.99 7.87 0.08
N LEU A 110 -5.77 8.10 -0.43
CA LEU A 110 -5.01 9.31 -0.13
C LEU A 110 -5.34 10.50 -1.03
N LYS A 111 -5.81 10.28 -2.26
CA LYS A 111 -6.30 11.34 -3.16
C LYS A 111 -7.64 11.91 -2.71
N ASN A 112 -8.47 11.09 -2.05
CA ASN A 112 -9.78 11.48 -1.54
C ASN A 112 -9.82 11.37 -0.01
N PRO A 113 -9.01 12.15 0.73
CA PRO A 113 -8.81 11.93 2.15
C PRO A 113 -10.06 12.26 3.00
N LYS A 114 -11.07 12.89 2.42
CA LYS A 114 -12.35 13.18 3.10
C LYS A 114 -13.05 11.86 3.43
N GLY A 115 -13.16 11.54 4.71
CA GLY A 115 -13.76 10.29 5.20
C GLY A 115 -12.74 9.21 5.56
N VAL A 116 -11.46 9.41 5.24
CA VAL A 116 -10.39 8.50 5.66
C VAL A 116 -9.80 8.99 6.97
N LYS A 117 -9.85 8.14 8.01
CA LYS A 117 -9.31 8.48 9.34
C LYS A 117 -7.81 8.81 9.25
N PRO A 118 -7.28 9.74 10.07
CA PRO A 118 -5.85 10.10 10.06
C PRO A 118 -4.90 8.91 10.14
N VAL A 119 -5.18 7.96 11.04
CA VAL A 119 -4.38 6.73 11.22
C VAL A 119 -4.35 5.84 9.97
N VAL A 120 -5.46 5.82 9.22
CA VAL A 120 -5.57 5.06 7.97
C VAL A 120 -4.79 5.77 6.86
N GLN A 121 -4.87 7.10 6.77
CA GLN A 121 -4.05 7.87 5.84
C GLN A 121 -2.55 7.64 6.09
N ASN A 122 -2.12 7.70 7.35
CA ASN A 122 -0.73 7.44 7.70
C ASN A 122 -0.33 5.98 7.39
N THR A 123 -1.22 5.01 7.58
CA THR A 123 -0.97 3.61 7.21
C THR A 123 -0.68 3.49 5.71
N TYR A 124 -1.54 4.04 4.86
CA TYR A 124 -1.31 4.04 3.41
C TYR A 124 -0.10 4.88 2.98
N SER A 125 0.19 5.99 3.67
CA SER A 125 1.39 6.79 3.39
C SER A 125 2.66 5.98 3.64
N ILE A 126 2.73 5.28 4.78
CA ILE A 126 3.87 4.43 5.13
C ILE A 126 4.00 3.27 4.14
N PHE A 127 2.89 2.64 3.77
CA PHE A 127 2.87 1.63 2.71
C PHE A 127 3.54 2.14 1.42
N LEU A 128 3.12 3.31 0.93
CA LEU A 128 3.69 3.88 -0.29
C LEU A 128 5.16 4.28 -0.12
N GLU A 129 5.54 4.85 1.03
CA GLU A 129 6.93 5.24 1.32
C GLU A 129 7.88 4.04 1.30
N ASN A 130 7.48 2.95 1.96
CA ASN A 130 8.24 1.70 1.98
C ASN A 130 8.28 1.06 0.58
N PHE A 131 7.16 1.02 -0.15
CA PHE A 131 7.15 0.55 -1.54
C PHE A 131 8.11 1.36 -2.42
N ILE A 132 8.15 2.69 -2.26
CA ILE A 132 9.07 3.56 -3.02
C ILE A 132 10.53 3.25 -2.68
N ALA A 133 10.83 3.01 -1.39
CA ALA A 133 12.18 2.65 -0.95
C ALA A 133 12.65 1.34 -1.60
N GLU A 134 11.82 0.30 -1.52
CA GLU A 134 12.08 -1.02 -2.13
C GLU A 134 12.16 -0.99 -3.66
N SER A 135 11.37 -0.12 -4.28
CA SER A 135 11.32 0.02 -5.75
C SER A 135 12.48 0.85 -6.32
N LYS A 136 13.22 1.56 -5.48
CA LYS A 136 14.28 2.49 -5.91
C LYS A 136 15.34 1.85 -6.80
N PRO A 137 15.87 0.64 -6.52
CA PRO A 137 16.84 -0.03 -7.41
C PRO A 137 16.30 -0.29 -8.82
N TYR A 138 14.99 -0.46 -8.95
CA TYR A 138 14.31 -0.81 -10.21
C TYR A 138 13.80 0.42 -10.98
N ALA A 139 13.88 1.62 -10.40
CA ALA A 139 13.36 2.85 -10.98
C ALA A 139 13.98 3.23 -12.34
N LYS A 140 15.19 2.75 -12.64
CA LYS A 140 15.88 3.00 -13.93
C LYS A 140 15.31 2.18 -15.08
N ASN A 141 14.58 1.11 -14.78
CA ASN A 141 14.04 0.18 -15.75
C ASN A 141 12.60 0.57 -16.09
N GLY A 142 12.14 0.30 -17.32
CA GLY A 142 10.73 0.48 -17.71
C GLY A 142 9.76 -0.58 -17.14
N GLY A 143 10.14 -1.22 -16.02
CA GLY A 143 9.41 -2.32 -15.37
C GLY A 143 8.15 -1.87 -14.63
N PHE A 144 7.45 -2.81 -13.99
CA PHE A 144 6.19 -2.52 -13.30
C PHE A 144 6.41 -1.58 -12.10
N GLU A 145 7.51 -1.72 -11.36
CA GLU A 145 7.84 -0.88 -10.21
C GLU A 145 7.93 0.59 -10.63
N ARG A 146 8.60 0.86 -11.76
CA ARG A 146 8.69 2.22 -12.30
C ARG A 146 7.31 2.78 -12.65
N LYS A 147 6.44 1.98 -13.29
CA LYS A 147 5.07 2.42 -13.63
C LYS A 147 4.28 2.77 -12.37
N LEU A 148 4.44 1.99 -11.29
CA LEU A 148 3.82 2.27 -10.00
C LEU A 148 4.41 3.52 -9.34
N LEU A 149 5.73 3.74 -9.40
CA LEU A 149 6.37 4.98 -8.95
C LEU A 149 5.83 6.21 -9.70
N GLU A 150 5.68 6.11 -11.03
CA GLU A 150 5.10 7.18 -11.86
C GLU A 150 3.65 7.46 -11.47
N LYS A 151 2.85 6.41 -11.24
CA LYS A 151 1.47 6.52 -10.73
C LYS A 151 1.42 7.25 -9.39
N ILE A 152 2.29 6.89 -8.43
CA ILE A 152 2.34 7.53 -7.11
C ILE A 152 2.77 9.00 -7.22
N ARG A 153 3.76 9.32 -8.05
CA ARG A 153 4.16 10.71 -8.35
C ARG A 153 2.98 11.51 -8.90
N ASP A 154 2.29 10.97 -9.90
CA ASP A 154 1.24 11.67 -10.63
C ASP A 154 -0.06 11.82 -9.83
N ALA A 155 -0.22 11.05 -8.76
CA ALA A 155 -1.33 11.14 -7.82
C ALA A 155 -1.36 12.47 -7.03
N LYS A 156 -0.22 13.16 -6.86
CA LYS A 156 -0.09 14.43 -6.11
C LYS A 156 -0.74 14.35 -4.72
N ILE A 157 -0.36 13.32 -3.97
CA ILE A 157 -0.89 13.01 -2.64
C ILE A 157 -0.51 14.12 -1.65
N GLU A 158 -1.50 14.62 -0.92
CA GLU A 158 -1.32 15.56 0.17
C GLU A 158 -2.03 15.04 1.43
N LEU A 159 -1.27 14.71 2.46
CA LEU A 159 -1.83 14.29 3.74
C LEU A 159 -2.53 15.46 4.44
N THR A 160 -3.66 15.18 5.11
CA THR A 160 -4.36 16.22 5.87
C THR A 160 -3.54 16.69 7.07
N LYS A 161 -3.89 17.85 7.62
CA LYS A 161 -3.22 18.39 8.82
C LYS A 161 -3.36 17.44 10.01
N GLU A 162 -4.51 16.78 10.13
CA GLU A 162 -4.79 15.81 11.19
C GLU A 162 -3.89 14.58 11.07
N ALA A 163 -3.70 14.06 9.85
CA ALA A 163 -2.77 12.96 9.59
C ALA A 163 -1.32 13.36 9.89
N LYS A 164 -0.88 14.54 9.43
CA LYS A 164 0.46 15.08 9.75
C LYS A 164 0.68 15.24 11.26
N ASN A 165 -0.33 15.76 11.97
CA ASN A 165 -0.28 15.92 13.43
C ASN A 165 -0.23 14.57 14.16
N GLU A 166 -1.06 13.60 13.76
CA GLU A 166 -1.05 12.26 14.35
C GLU A 166 0.31 11.58 14.19
N ARG A 167 0.92 11.73 13.01
CA ARG A 167 2.27 11.21 12.73
C ARG A 167 3.31 11.82 13.66
N SER A 168 3.25 13.15 13.85
CA SER A 168 4.16 13.87 14.75
C SER A 168 3.97 13.51 16.22
N LEU A 169 2.73 13.30 16.68
CA LEU A 169 2.44 12.90 18.07
C LEU A 169 3.07 11.56 18.44
N ARG A 170 3.34 10.70 17.44
CA ARG A 170 4.01 9.41 17.61
C ARG A 170 5.52 9.47 17.35
N GLY A 171 6.10 10.67 17.28
CA GLY A 171 7.54 10.87 17.08
C GLY A 171 8.06 10.48 15.69
N MET A 172 7.16 10.21 14.73
CA MET A 172 7.59 9.92 13.36
C MET A 172 7.88 11.21 12.60
N LYS A 173 8.89 11.16 11.74
CA LYS A 173 9.23 12.28 10.86
C LYS A 173 8.07 12.62 9.95
N VAL A 174 7.61 13.86 10.00
CA VAL A 174 6.72 14.44 8.98
C VAL A 174 7.62 14.86 7.82
N GLY A 175 7.80 13.93 6.88
CA GLY A 175 8.66 14.10 5.72
C GLY A 175 7.92 14.62 4.50
N ASP A 176 8.56 14.41 3.34
CA ASP A 176 7.95 14.62 2.04
C ASP A 176 6.70 13.74 1.88
N SER A 177 5.75 14.17 1.05
CA SER A 177 4.63 13.31 0.67
C SER A 177 5.12 12.08 -0.11
N PRO A 178 4.36 10.97 -0.17
CA PRO A 178 4.70 9.84 -1.04
C PRO A 178 4.91 10.26 -2.51
N SER A 179 4.12 11.21 -3.01
CA SER A 179 4.28 11.72 -4.39
C SER A 179 5.59 12.48 -4.59
N ASP A 180 6.02 13.29 -3.62
CA ASP A 180 7.31 14.00 -3.66
C ASP A 180 8.49 13.04 -3.56
N LEU A 181 8.37 11.99 -2.73
CA LEU A 181 9.38 10.94 -2.61
C LEU A 181 9.53 10.15 -3.92
N ALA A 182 8.41 9.73 -4.52
CA ALA A 182 8.40 9.04 -5.81
C ALA A 182 9.00 9.92 -6.91
N LYS A 183 8.65 11.22 -6.94
CA LYS A 183 9.26 12.20 -7.86
C LYS A 183 10.78 12.22 -7.72
N ARG A 184 11.29 12.36 -6.49
CA ARG A 184 12.74 12.39 -6.23
C ARG A 184 13.43 11.13 -6.71
N VAL A 185 12.85 9.96 -6.46
CA VAL A 185 13.40 8.68 -6.92
C VAL A 185 13.46 8.64 -8.45
N LEU A 186 12.40 9.05 -9.14
CA LEU A 186 12.35 9.07 -10.60
C LEU A 186 13.32 10.09 -11.22
N ASP A 187 13.45 11.28 -10.63
CA ASP A 187 14.36 12.33 -11.08
C ASP A 187 15.84 11.92 -10.92
N GLN A 188 16.17 11.17 -9.87
CA GLN A 188 17.50 10.59 -9.65
C GLN A 188 17.79 9.38 -10.55
N ASN A 189 16.76 8.78 -11.15
CA ASN A 189 16.83 7.55 -11.93
C ASN A 189 16.07 7.72 -13.26
N PRO A 190 16.52 8.65 -14.14
CA PRO A 190 15.91 8.80 -15.45
C PRO A 190 16.05 7.50 -16.25
N VAL A 191 15.03 7.16 -17.05
CA VAL A 191 15.12 6.01 -17.96
C VAL A 191 16.33 6.22 -18.86
N ALA A 192 17.21 5.22 -18.92
CA ALA A 192 18.29 5.25 -19.88
C ALA A 192 17.68 5.38 -21.27
N ALA A 193 17.96 6.48 -21.97
CA ALA A 193 17.46 6.74 -23.32
C ALA A 193 17.99 5.67 -24.28
N LYS A 194 17.31 4.52 -24.37
CA LYS A 194 17.63 3.45 -25.32
C LYS A 194 16.73 3.43 -26.56
N ASP A 195 15.74 4.31 -26.66
CA ASP A 195 14.84 4.40 -27.81
C ASP A 195 14.59 5.83 -28.32
N ALA A 196 15.62 6.69 -28.30
CA ALA A 196 15.56 7.86 -29.18
C ALA A 196 15.73 7.36 -30.63
N PRO A 197 14.76 7.59 -31.55
CA PRO A 197 14.90 7.16 -32.92
C PRO A 197 16.15 7.82 -33.50
N LYS A 198 17.11 7.01 -33.94
CA LYS A 198 18.31 7.48 -34.64
C LYS A 198 17.81 8.26 -35.86
N ALA A 199 17.86 9.58 -35.78
CA ALA A 199 17.53 10.46 -36.88
C ALA A 199 18.38 10.03 -38.09
N ASP A 200 17.70 9.48 -39.09
CA ASP A 200 18.26 9.06 -40.36
C ASP A 200 18.94 10.27 -40.98
N LYS A 201 20.27 10.35 -40.88
CA LYS A 201 21.07 11.33 -41.62
C LYS A 201 20.97 10.95 -43.09
N LYS A 202 19.94 11.46 -43.77
CA LYS A 202 19.86 11.54 -45.23
C LYS A 202 21.18 12.13 -45.75
N LYS A 203 22.04 11.28 -46.30
CA LYS A 203 23.11 11.67 -47.22
C LYS A 203 22.44 12.36 -48.42
N LYS A 204 22.58 13.68 -48.52
CA LYS A 204 22.36 14.39 -49.78
C LYS A 204 23.54 14.04 -50.70
N LYS A 205 23.19 13.51 -51.88
CA LYS A 205 24.05 13.44 -53.06
C LYS A 205 24.46 14.85 -53.51
#